data_AF-A0A1Z9FY12-F1
#
_entry.id   AF-A0A1Z9FY12-F1
#
_cell.length_a   1.000
_cell.length_b   1.000
_cell.length_c   1.000
_cell.angle_alpha   90.00
_cell.angle_beta   90.00
_cell.angle_gamma   90.00
#
_symmetry.space_group_name_H-M   'P 1'
#
loop_
_entity.id
_entity.type
_entity.pdbx_description
1 polymer ?
#
loop_
_entity_poly.entity_id
_entity_poly.type
_entity_poly.pdbx_seq_one_letter_code
_entity_poly.pdbx_strand_id
1 'polypeptide(L)'
;MLYFSFKKKNIDKILKYIEKNTTQETKKYSKKISKEKFFSEITREALLNYIHKEIPYKCLIVTNNIKTGRYITINQTIFVGTDAHKKIILGRRGNMIKNIGTYSRLQLEKIMKKKVNLFIKIKTSKIK
;
A
#
# COMPACT_ATOMS: atom_id res chain seq x y z
N MET A 1 11.95 -18.08 -0.10
CA MET A 1 10.65 -18.13 -0.80
C MET A 1 9.98 -19.47 -0.51
N LEU A 2 9.57 -19.71 0.73
CA LEU A 2 8.96 -20.97 1.21
C LEU A 2 8.49 -20.71 2.66
N TYR A 3 7.20 -20.42 2.89
CA TYR A 3 6.56 -20.84 4.16
C TYR A 3 5.03 -20.71 4.23
N PHE A 4 4.36 -19.93 3.38
CA PHE A 4 2.92 -19.65 3.59
C PHE A 4 1.95 -20.43 2.72
N SER A 5 2.28 -21.68 2.33
CA SER A 5 1.39 -22.47 1.45
C SER A 5 0.51 -23.52 2.15
N PHE A 6 0.54 -23.70 3.47
CA PHE A 6 -0.27 -24.74 4.12
C PHE A 6 -0.82 -24.32 5.48
N LYS A 7 -2.06 -23.82 5.54
CA LYS A 7 -3.00 -24.04 6.68
C LYS A 7 -4.40 -23.42 6.46
N LYS A 8 -5.16 -23.87 5.45
CA LYS A 8 -6.60 -23.54 5.35
C LYS A 8 -7.39 -23.95 6.61
N LYS A 9 -7.11 -25.14 7.18
CA LYS A 9 -7.82 -25.68 8.36
C LYS A 9 -7.73 -24.84 9.66
N ASN A 10 -6.66 -24.06 9.85
CA ASN A 10 -6.52 -23.24 11.06
C ASN A 10 -7.18 -21.86 10.89
N ILE A 11 -7.24 -21.35 9.66
CA ILE A 11 -7.89 -20.07 9.35
C ILE A 11 -9.39 -20.18 9.64
N ASP A 12 -10.02 -21.29 9.24
CA ASP A 12 -11.46 -21.51 9.45
C ASP A 12 -11.85 -21.56 10.94
N LYS A 13 -11.01 -22.19 11.77
CA LYS A 13 -11.22 -22.23 13.23
C LYS A 13 -11.11 -20.83 13.85
N ILE A 14 -10.15 -20.04 13.40
CA ILE A 14 -9.93 -18.67 13.89
C ILE A 14 -11.08 -17.76 13.43
N LEU A 15 -11.49 -17.86 12.17
CA LEU A 15 -12.65 -17.13 11.64
C LEU A 15 -13.91 -17.43 12.46
N LYS A 16 -14.19 -18.72 12.70
CA LYS A 16 -15.34 -19.14 13.50
C LYS A 16 -15.28 -18.65 14.95
N TYR A 17 -14.09 -18.59 15.54
CA TYR A 17 -13.89 -18.05 16.89
C TYR A 17 -14.10 -16.53 16.93
N ILE A 18 -13.61 -15.80 15.92
CA ILE A 18 -13.82 -14.35 15.79
C ILE A 18 -15.30 -14.07 15.58
N GLU A 19 -15.97 -14.72 14.63
CA GLU A 19 -17.40 -14.56 14.34
C GLU A 19 -18.27 -14.82 15.57
N LYS A 20 -17.94 -15.84 16.37
CA LYS A 20 -18.68 -16.20 17.59
C LYS A 20 -18.52 -15.18 18.72
N ASN A 21 -17.40 -14.47 18.79
CA ASN A 21 -17.10 -13.49 19.83
C ASN A 21 -17.27 -12.03 19.39
N THR A 22 -17.72 -11.79 18.14
CA THR A 22 -17.93 -10.43 17.65
C THR A 22 -19.37 -10.00 17.92
N THR A 23 -19.57 -9.01 18.79
CA THR A 23 -20.84 -8.29 18.93
C THR A 23 -21.20 -7.61 17.60
N GLN A 24 -22.50 -7.47 17.33
CA GLN A 24 -23.14 -7.17 16.02
C GLN A 24 -22.70 -5.90 15.25
N GLU A 25 -21.61 -5.22 15.62
CA GLU A 25 -21.07 -4.03 14.94
C GLU A 25 -20.42 -4.31 13.57
N THR A 26 -20.30 -5.57 13.15
CA THR A 26 -19.67 -5.98 11.89
C THR A 26 -20.42 -5.54 10.63
N LYS A 27 -21.72 -5.20 10.73
CA LYS A 27 -22.52 -4.75 9.57
C LYS A 27 -22.09 -3.39 8.98
N LYS A 28 -21.11 -2.69 9.57
CA LYS A 28 -20.59 -1.39 9.08
C LYS A 28 -19.29 -1.46 8.26
N TYR A 29 -18.77 -2.66 7.98
CA TYR A 29 -17.53 -2.86 7.21
C TYR A 29 -17.74 -3.02 5.70
N SER A 30 -18.97 -2.98 5.20
CA SER A 30 -19.27 -2.73 3.78
C SER A 30 -19.00 -1.27 3.38
N LYS A 31 -17.95 -0.65 3.94
CA LYS A 31 -17.57 0.72 3.65
C LYS A 31 -16.74 0.68 2.37
N LYS A 32 -17.40 0.99 1.25
CA LYS A 32 -16.79 1.21 -0.07
C LYS A 32 -15.42 1.87 0.11
N ILE A 33 -14.35 1.12 -0.17
CA ILE A 33 -12.98 1.63 -0.03
C ILE A 33 -12.85 2.83 -0.95
N SER A 34 -12.46 3.98 -0.39
CA SER A 34 -12.27 5.19 -1.18
C SER A 34 -11.17 4.96 -2.22
N LYS A 35 -11.29 5.57 -3.41
CA LYS A 35 -10.32 5.36 -4.50
C LYS A 35 -8.90 5.74 -4.04
N GLU A 36 -8.79 6.77 -3.21
CA GLU A 36 -7.54 7.24 -2.61
C GLU A 36 -6.87 6.17 -1.77
N LYS A 37 -7.65 5.46 -0.95
CA LYS A 37 -7.16 4.37 -0.10
C LYS A 37 -6.77 3.17 -0.96
N PHE A 38 -7.56 2.82 -1.97
CA PHE A 38 -7.22 1.76 -2.91
C PHE A 38 -5.85 2.01 -3.56
N PHE A 39 -5.62 3.21 -4.10
CA PHE A 39 -4.33 3.55 -4.71
C PHE A 39 -3.17 3.53 -3.71
N SER A 40 -3.40 3.92 -2.45
CA SER A 40 -2.35 3.89 -1.43
C SER A 40 -2.01 2.47 -0.98
N GLU A 41 -2.99 1.56 -0.93
CA GLU A 41 -2.77 0.13 -0.65
C GLU A 41 -1.88 -0.51 -1.73
N ILE A 42 -2.13 -0.24 -3.02
CA ILE A 42 -1.30 -0.80 -4.11
C ILE A 42 0.16 -0.36 -3.97
N THR A 43 0.39 0.91 -3.62
CA THR A 43 1.75 1.40 -3.37
C THR A 43 2.35 0.81 -2.09
N ARG A 44 1.53 0.49 -1.08
CA ARG A 44 2.02 -0.20 0.13
C ARG A 44 2.45 -1.63 -0.16
N GLU A 45 1.71 -2.35 -1.00
CA GLU A 45 2.08 -3.67 -1.47
C GLU A 45 3.44 -3.63 -2.18
N ALA A 46 3.67 -2.63 -3.04
CA ALA A 46 4.97 -2.41 -3.66
C ALA A 46 6.09 -2.18 -2.63
N LEU A 47 5.84 -1.36 -1.60
CA LEU A 47 6.80 -1.15 -0.52
C LEU A 47 7.11 -2.46 0.22
N LEU A 48 6.09 -3.27 0.54
CA LEU A 48 6.26 -4.56 1.21
C LEU A 48 7.07 -5.55 0.37
N ASN A 49 6.88 -5.53 -0.96
CA ASN A 49 7.59 -6.41 -1.87
C ASN A 49 9.10 -6.09 -1.95
N TYR A 50 9.46 -4.79 -1.96
CA TYR A 50 10.86 -4.37 -2.12
C TYR A 50 11.60 -4.11 -0.81
N ILE A 51 10.88 -3.84 0.28
CA ILE A 51 11.47 -3.46 1.57
C ILE A 51 11.13 -4.52 2.62
N HIS A 52 12.03 -5.47 2.82
CA HIS A 52 11.91 -6.51 3.84
C HIS A 52 12.35 -6.02 5.24
N LYS A 53 11.82 -4.88 5.67
CA LYS A 53 12.05 -4.28 7.00
C LYS A 53 10.71 -3.86 7.62
N GLU A 54 10.71 -3.43 8.87
CA GLU A 54 9.50 -2.90 9.52
C GLU A 54 8.98 -1.58 8.94
N ILE A 55 9.75 -0.97 8.03
CA ILE A 55 9.49 0.36 7.48
C ILE A 55 8.11 0.47 6.82
N PRO A 56 7.68 -0.43 5.92
CA PRO A 56 6.38 -0.33 5.24
C PRO A 56 5.19 -0.24 6.19
N TYR A 57 5.27 -0.87 7.37
CA TYR A 57 4.22 -0.85 8.39
C TYR A 57 4.15 0.48 9.15
N LYS A 58 5.26 1.22 9.22
CA LYS A 58 5.38 2.51 9.91
C LYS A 58 5.26 3.72 8.96
N CYS A 59 4.88 3.49 7.71
CA CYS A 59 4.71 4.54 6.70
C CYS A 59 3.24 4.86 6.46
N LEU A 60 2.92 6.15 6.38
CA LEU A 60 1.61 6.61 5.92
C LEU A 60 1.70 6.97 4.44
N ILE A 61 0.82 6.38 3.63
CA ILE A 61 0.75 6.67 2.19
C ILE A 61 -0.57 7.39 1.92
N VAL A 62 -0.47 8.61 1.41
CA VAL A 62 -1.63 9.45 1.11
C VAL A 62 -1.67 9.71 -0.39
N THR A 63 -2.83 9.46 -0.99
CA THR A 63 -3.09 9.89 -2.37
C THR A 63 -3.59 11.34 -2.33
N ASN A 64 -2.76 12.27 -2.82
CA ASN A 64 -3.03 13.71 -2.72
C ASN A 64 -3.97 14.20 -3.83
N ASN A 65 -3.83 13.66 -5.04
CA ASN A 65 -4.62 14.11 -6.19
C ASN A 65 -4.75 12.96 -7.19
N ILE A 66 -5.95 12.83 -7.76
CA ILE A 66 -6.27 11.90 -8.83
C ILE A 66 -6.91 12.73 -9.95
N LYS A 67 -6.26 12.79 -11.10
CA LYS A 67 -6.80 13.43 -12.31
C LYS A 67 -7.10 12.36 -13.34
N THR A 68 -8.33 12.35 -13.85
CA THR A 68 -8.77 11.43 -14.90
C THR A 68 -8.99 12.19 -16.19
N GLY A 69 -8.19 11.90 -17.21
CA GLY A 69 -8.34 12.45 -18.57
C GLY A 69 -8.05 11.37 -19.61
N ARG A 70 -7.24 11.67 -20.64
CA ARG A 70 -6.72 10.65 -21.58
C ARG A 70 -5.89 9.57 -20.85
N TYR A 71 -5.19 9.96 -19.79
CA TYR A 71 -4.46 9.08 -18.87
C TYR A 71 -4.92 9.37 -17.43
N ILE A 72 -4.67 8.44 -16.51
CA ILE A 72 -4.93 8.65 -15.08
C ILE A 72 -3.64 9.14 -14.45
N THR A 73 -3.67 10.33 -13.86
CA THR A 73 -2.52 10.87 -13.13
C THR A 73 -2.80 10.79 -11.64
N ILE A 74 -1.90 10.15 -10.90
CA ILE A 74 -2.03 9.93 -9.46
C ILE A 74 -0.80 10.50 -8.76
N ASN A 75 -1.02 11.41 -7.83
CA ASN A 75 0.01 11.97 -6.98
C ASN A 75 -0.11 11.38 -5.57
N GLN A 76 0.97 10.78 -5.09
CA GLN A 76 1.04 10.19 -3.76
C GLN A 76 2.21 10.75 -2.96
N THR A 77 2.00 10.85 -1.65
CA THR A 77 3.05 11.18 -0.69
C THR A 77 3.19 10.04 0.30
N ILE A 78 4.42 9.54 0.43
CA ILE A 78 4.82 8.60 1.47
C ILE A 78 5.42 9.42 2.60
N PHE A 79 4.76 9.36 3.77
CA PHE A 79 5.26 9.93 5.00
C PHE A 79 6.01 8.87 5.78
N VAL A 80 7.23 9.21 6.18
CA VAL A 80 8.10 8.39 7.02
C VAL A 80 8.44 9.12 8.31
N GLY A 81 8.59 8.36 9.40
CA GLY A 81 8.94 8.91 10.71
C GLY A 81 10.38 9.41 10.83
N THR A 82 11.34 8.83 10.09
CA THR A 82 12.77 9.18 10.20
C THR A 82 13.44 9.35 8.83
N ASP A 83 14.50 10.15 8.80
CA ASP A 83 15.32 10.35 7.59
C ASP A 83 16.07 9.07 7.18
N ALA A 84 16.40 8.19 8.13
CA ALA A 84 16.96 6.88 7.83
C ALA A 84 15.99 6.04 6.99
N HIS A 85 14.69 6.01 7.34
CA HIS A 85 13.68 5.33 6.54
C HIS A 85 13.53 5.97 5.16
N LYS A 86 13.55 7.30 5.07
CA LYS A 86 13.55 8.02 3.78
C LYS A 86 14.69 7.55 2.87
N LYS A 87 15.91 7.47 3.39
CA LYS A 87 17.09 7.00 2.64
C LYS A 87 16.93 5.56 2.16
N ILE A 88 16.34 4.68 2.97
CA ILE A 88 16.11 3.27 2.60
C ILE A 88 15.08 3.17 1.46
N ILE A 89 13.96 3.92 1.54
CA ILE A 89 12.93 3.91 0.50
C ILE A 89 13.45 4.51 -0.80
N LEU A 90 14.26 5.57 -0.74
CA LEU A 90 14.94 6.12 -1.92
C LEU A 90 15.90 5.09 -2.53
N GLY A 91 16.67 4.41 -1.68
CA GLY A 91 17.72 3.50 -2.09
C GLY A 91 18.89 4.20 -2.77
N ARG A 92 19.88 3.41 -3.21
CA ARG A 92 21.08 3.93 -3.88
C ARG A 92 20.68 4.62 -5.20
N ARG A 93 21.01 5.91 -5.33
CA ARG A 93 20.69 6.75 -6.51
C ARG A 93 19.19 6.75 -6.89
N GLY A 94 18.28 6.56 -5.93
CA GLY A 94 16.84 6.55 -6.22
C GLY A 94 16.33 5.27 -6.91
N ASN A 95 17.16 4.23 -7.01
CA ASN A 95 16.77 3.00 -7.71
C ASN A 95 15.59 2.28 -7.04
N MET A 96 15.55 2.29 -5.70
CA MET A 96 14.50 1.58 -4.95
C MET A 96 13.14 2.24 -5.18
N ILE A 97 13.06 3.56 -5.05
CA ILE A 97 11.80 4.28 -5.29
C ILE A 97 11.33 4.16 -6.74
N LYS A 98 12.26 4.07 -7.70
CA LYS A 98 11.93 3.83 -9.11
C LYS A 98 11.31 2.45 -9.32
N ASN A 99 11.85 1.42 -8.66
CA ASN A 99 11.29 0.06 -8.73
C ASN A 99 9.91 -0.01 -8.09
N ILE A 100 9.74 0.58 -6.91
CA ILE A 100 8.45 0.70 -6.22
C ILE A 100 7.43 1.39 -7.11
N GLY A 101 7.77 2.56 -7.65
CA GLY A 101 6.88 3.32 -8.52
C GLY A 101 6.53 2.58 -9.81
N THR A 102 7.48 1.84 -10.38
CA THR A 102 7.25 1.04 -11.60
C THR A 102 6.31 -0.12 -11.32
N TYR A 103 6.51 -0.87 -10.24
CA TYR A 103 5.62 -1.96 -9.84
C TYR A 103 4.21 -1.45 -9.56
N SER A 104 4.07 -0.40 -8.73
CA SER A 104 2.77 0.21 -8.43
C SER A 104 2.06 0.68 -9.69
N ARG A 105 2.76 1.37 -10.59
CA ARG A 105 2.19 1.85 -11.85
C ARG A 105 1.68 0.71 -12.71
N LEU A 106 2.47 -0.36 -12.88
CA LEU A 106 2.06 -1.53 -13.67
C LEU A 106 0.82 -2.23 -13.08
N GLN A 107 0.74 -2.37 -11.76
CA GLN A 107 -0.45 -2.94 -11.12
C GLN A 107 -1.68 -2.05 -11.33
N LEU A 108 -1.52 -0.74 -11.18
CA LEU A 108 -2.61 0.22 -11.41
C LEU A 108 -3.07 0.23 -12.87
N GLU A 109 -2.16 0.13 -13.83
CA GLU A 109 -2.51 0.03 -15.25
C GLU A 109 -3.30 -1.23 -15.57
N LYS A 110 -2.92 -2.38 -14.97
CA LYS A 110 -3.66 -3.64 -15.13
C LYS A 110 -5.08 -3.53 -14.59
N ILE A 111 -5.25 -2.95 -13.40
CA ILE A 111 -6.54 -2.83 -12.73
C ILE A 111 -7.44 -1.81 -13.44
N MET A 112 -6.87 -0.66 -13.83
CA MET A 112 -7.63 0.45 -14.44
C MET A 112 -7.82 0.28 -15.96
N LYS A 113 -7.13 -0.69 -16.58
CA LYS A 113 -7.10 -0.93 -18.04
C LYS A 113 -6.81 0.33 -18.85
N LYS A 114 -5.97 1.21 -18.30
CA LYS A 114 -5.64 2.54 -18.85
C LYS A 114 -4.24 2.93 -18.42
N LYS A 115 -3.52 3.72 -19.22
CA LYS A 115 -2.20 4.22 -18.84
C LYS A 115 -2.30 5.11 -17.59
N VAL A 116 -1.37 4.90 -16.66
CA VAL A 116 -1.31 5.58 -15.37
C VAL A 116 0.03 6.30 -15.23
N ASN A 117 -0.02 7.59 -14.91
CA ASN A 117 1.14 8.38 -14.52
C ASN A 117 1.14 8.51 -12.99
N LEU A 118 1.99 7.72 -12.34
CA LEU A 118 2.12 7.70 -10.89
C LEU A 118 3.33 8.53 -10.44
N PHE A 119 3.08 9.56 -9.63
CA PHE A 119 4.12 10.37 -9.01
C PHE A 119 4.16 10.08 -7.51
N ILE A 120 5.33 9.70 -7.00
CA ILE A 120 5.53 9.39 -5.58
C ILE A 120 6.56 10.38 -5.01
N LYS A 121 6.17 11.07 -3.94
CA LYS A 121 7.07 11.93 -3.16
C LYS A 121 7.26 11.33 -1.77
N ILE A 122 8.46 11.45 -1.22
CA ILE A 122 8.75 11.01 0.15
C ILE A 122 8.98 12.24 1.01
N LYS A 123 8.20 12.35 2.09
CA LYS A 123 8.34 13.41 3.08
C LYS A 123 8.60 12.78 4.44
N THR A 124 9.53 13.37 5.20
CA THR A 124 9.64 13.11 6.62
C THR A 124 8.55 13.90 7.33
N SER A 125 7.78 13.22 8.16
CA SER A 125 6.88 13.86 9.12
C SER A 125 7.18 13.27 10.48
N LYS A 126 7.32 14.11 11.50
CA LYS A 126 7.28 13.63 12.88
C LYS A 126 5.85 13.15 13.09
N ILE A 127 5.62 11.85 12.93
CA ILE A 127 4.39 11.19 13.38
C ILE A 127 4.47 11.28 14.91
N LYS A 128 3.87 12.34 15.46
CA LYS A 128 3.68 12.51 16.90
C LYS A 128 2.61 11.53 17.37
#